data_AF-A0A0X3U678-F1
#
_entry.id   AF-A0A0X3U678-F1
#
_cell.length_a   1.000
_cell.length_b   1.000
_cell.length_c   1.000
_cell.angle_alpha   90.00
_cell.angle_beta   90.00
_cell.angle_gamma   90.00
#
_symmetry.space_group_name_H-M   'P 1'
#
loop_
_entity.id
_entity.type
_entity.pdbx_description
1 polymer ?
#
loop_
_entity_poly.entity_id
_entity_poly.type
_entity_poly.pdbx_seq_one_letter_code
_entity_poly.pdbx_strand_id
1 'polypeptide(L)'
;MKCHKIDGYGEEALYPSLRDPGLLANKPLLIDTVLHGRSAPRRNGGEEDLMPALEFLTDREISAIIAFITNTWGDEVLLVSEEEIKAAR
;
A
#
# COMPACT_ATOMS: atom_id res chain seq x y z
N MET A 1 -8.95 -9.53 5.24
CA MET A 1 -7.54 -9.64 5.71
C MET A 1 -6.86 -10.89 5.14
N LYS A 2 -6.64 -10.97 3.82
CA LYS A 2 -6.10 -12.19 3.18
C LYS A 2 -4.63 -12.05 2.75
N CYS A 3 -4.22 -10.86 2.29
CA CYS A 3 -2.88 -10.61 1.78
C CYS A 3 -1.92 -10.12 2.87
N HIS A 4 -2.05 -8.87 3.31
CA HIS A 4 -1.11 -8.25 4.27
C HIS A 4 -1.25 -8.71 5.74
N LYS A 5 -2.21 -9.59 6.02
CA LYS A 5 -2.57 -10.09 7.35
C LYS A 5 -2.90 -8.96 8.35
N ILE A 6 -3.39 -9.34 9.53
CA ILE A 6 -3.88 -8.37 10.53
C ILE A 6 -2.76 -7.60 11.22
N ASP A 7 -1.59 -8.20 11.31
CA ASP A 7 -0.40 -7.65 11.93
C ASP A 7 0.48 -6.86 10.96
N GLY A 8 0.10 -6.78 9.67
CA GLY A 8 0.80 -6.05 8.62
C GLY A 8 2.08 -6.73 8.13
N TYR A 9 2.42 -7.92 8.64
CA TYR A 9 3.63 -8.63 8.20
C TYR A 9 3.49 -9.26 6.82
N GLY A 10 2.26 -9.49 6.35
CA GLY A 10 2.04 -10.21 5.10
C GLY A 10 2.37 -11.68 5.21
N GLU A 11 2.86 -12.26 4.12
CA GLU A 11 3.28 -13.66 4.05
C GLU A 11 4.57 -13.72 3.24
N GLU A 12 5.62 -14.29 3.82
CA GLU A 12 6.95 -14.29 3.21
C GLU A 12 6.91 -14.86 1.78
N ALA A 13 7.57 -14.16 0.86
CA ALA A 13 7.63 -14.48 -0.58
C ALA A 13 6.30 -14.41 -1.36
N LEU A 14 5.17 -14.04 -0.75
CA LEU A 14 3.86 -13.91 -1.41
C LEU A 14 3.22 -12.53 -1.25
N TYR A 15 3.19 -11.99 -0.03
CA TYR A 15 2.59 -10.69 0.26
C TYR A 15 3.57 -9.83 1.04
N PRO A 16 3.97 -8.65 0.51
CA PRO A 16 4.94 -7.80 1.18
C PRO A 16 4.37 -7.24 2.49
N SER A 17 5.28 -6.95 3.42
CA SER A 17 4.92 -6.32 4.69
C SER A 17 4.56 -4.85 4.49
N LEU A 18 3.47 -4.43 5.13
CA LEU A 18 3.10 -3.02 5.24
C LEU A 18 3.96 -2.26 6.27
N ARG A 19 4.83 -2.97 6.99
CA ARG A 19 5.72 -2.44 8.03
C ARG A 19 7.09 -2.02 7.49
N ASP A 20 7.29 -2.06 6.18
CA ASP A 20 8.53 -1.64 5.54
C ASP A 20 8.75 -0.13 5.76
N PRO A 21 9.85 0.31 6.43
CA PRO A 21 10.11 1.72 6.65
C PRO A 21 10.23 2.53 5.34
N GLY A 22 10.73 1.89 4.26
CA GLY A 22 10.83 2.51 2.94
C GLY A 22 9.47 2.83 2.33
N LEU A 23 8.49 1.93 2.51
CA LEU A 23 7.09 2.16 2.16
C LEU A 23 6.45 3.23 3.07
N LEU A 24 6.62 3.08 4.38
CA LEU A 24 5.94 3.90 5.40
C LEU A 24 6.37 5.37 5.38
N ALA A 25 7.59 5.67 4.94
CA ALA A 25 8.08 7.04 4.77
C ALA A 25 7.79 7.63 3.37
N ASN A 26 7.20 6.86 2.46
CA ASN A 26 7.09 7.25 1.05
C ASN A 26 5.63 7.47 0.62
N LYS A 27 5.15 8.70 0.85
CA LYS A 27 3.79 9.12 0.49
C LYS A 27 3.44 8.88 -0.99
N PRO A 28 4.23 9.34 -1.99
CA PRO A 28 3.91 9.07 -3.40
C PRO A 28 3.76 7.59 -3.71
N LEU A 29 4.62 6.76 -3.12
CA LEU A 29 4.60 5.32 -3.33
C LEU A 29 3.31 4.67 -2.82
N LEU A 30 2.85 5.06 -1.65
CA LEU A 30 1.62 4.54 -1.05
C LEU A 30 0.38 4.93 -1.89
N ILE A 31 0.33 6.17 -2.36
CA ILE A 31 -0.77 6.66 -3.23
C ILE A 31 -0.80 5.85 -4.53
N ASP A 32 0.32 5.78 -5.23
CA ASP A 32 0.45 5.09 -6.52
C ASP A 32 0.12 3.59 -6.39
N THR A 33 0.61 2.94 -5.33
CA THR A 33 0.38 1.51 -5.09
C THR A 33 -1.11 1.20 -4.87
N VAL A 34 -1.85 2.05 -4.15
CA VAL A 34 -3.28 1.83 -3.91
C VAL A 34 -4.10 2.11 -5.17
N LEU A 35 -3.74 3.16 -5.92
CA LEU A 35 -4.45 3.56 -7.14
C LEU A 35 -4.24 2.60 -8.30
N HIS A 36 -2.99 2.23 -8.56
CA HIS A 36 -2.61 1.52 -9.79
C HIS A 36 -2.24 0.06 -9.54
N GLY A 37 -2.23 -0.37 -8.28
CA GLY A 37 -1.72 -1.67 -7.91
C GLY A 37 -0.21 -1.75 -8.09
N ARG A 38 0.31 -2.97 -8.06
CA ARG A 38 1.74 -3.23 -8.24
C ARG A 38 2.00 -4.68 -8.57
N SER A 39 2.96 -4.94 -9.45
CA SER A 39 3.52 -6.27 -9.62
C SER A 39 4.96 -6.30 -9.14
N ALA A 40 5.36 -7.44 -8.59
CA ALA A 40 6.75 -7.72 -8.29
C ALA A 40 7.13 -9.09 -8.87
N PRO A 41 8.26 -9.19 -9.57
CA PRO A 41 8.75 -10.47 -10.04
C PRO A 41 9.02 -11.38 -8.83
N ARG A 42 8.47 -12.59 -8.85
CA ARG A 42 8.78 -13.56 -7.80
C ARG A 42 10.23 -14.00 -7.93
N ARG A 43 10.95 -14.06 -6.80
CA ARG A 43 12.36 -14.49 -6.74
C ARG A 43 12.58 -15.94 -7.21
N ASN A 44 11.52 -16.75 -7.29
CA ASN A 44 11.56 -18.16 -7.69
C ASN A 44 11.13 -18.43 -9.14
N GLY A 45 10.92 -17.39 -9.96
CA GLY A 45 10.59 -17.54 -11.39
C GLY A 45 9.15 -17.98 -11.70
N GLY A 46 8.25 -17.96 -10.70
CA GLY A 46 6.80 -18.14 -10.93
C GLY A 46 6.12 -16.85 -11.41
N GLU A 47 4.80 -16.93 -11.68
CA GLU A 47 3.97 -15.76 -12.03
C GLU A 47 4.12 -14.63 -11.01
N GLU A 48 4.10 -13.37 -11.47
CA GLU A 48 4.24 -12.18 -10.61
C GLU A 48 3.09 -12.10 -9.59
N ASP A 49 3.42 -11.82 -8.33
CA ASP A 49 2.38 -11.48 -7.35
C ASP A 49 1.90 -10.07 -7.67
N LEU A 50 0.63 -9.97 -8.06
CA LEU A 50 0.00 -8.72 -8.45
C LEU A 50 -0.91 -8.23 -7.32
N MET A 51 -0.56 -7.10 -6.73
CA MET A 51 -1.49 -6.28 -5.98
C MET A 51 -2.40 -5.58 -6.99
N PRO A 52 -3.70 -5.87 -7.05
CA PRO A 52 -4.60 -5.19 -7.97
C PRO A 52 -4.78 -3.73 -7.57
N ALA A 53 -5.02 -2.88 -8.56
CA ALA A 53 -5.53 -1.54 -8.36
C ALA A 53 -6.83 -1.57 -7.56
N LEU A 54 -6.96 -0.69 -6.57
CA LEU A 54 -8.17 -0.59 -5.74
C LEU A 54 -9.07 0.55 -6.24
N GLU A 55 -9.38 0.55 -7.55
CA GLU A 55 -10.11 1.63 -8.25
C GLU A 55 -11.49 1.92 -7.67
N PHE A 56 -12.09 0.97 -6.95
CA PHE A 56 -13.38 1.11 -6.30
C PHE A 56 -13.36 2.00 -5.04
N LEU A 57 -12.16 2.33 -4.52
CA LEU A 57 -12.01 3.21 -3.36
C LEU A 57 -12.10 4.68 -3.76
N THR A 58 -12.82 5.45 -2.95
CA THR A 58 -12.86 6.91 -3.02
C THR A 58 -11.54 7.54 -2.56
N ASP A 59 -11.27 8.78 -2.96
CA ASP A 59 -10.06 9.51 -2.54
C ASP A 59 -9.96 9.60 -1.01
N ARG A 60 -11.10 9.81 -0.35
CA ARG A 60 -11.20 9.82 1.10
C ARG A 60 -10.83 8.48 1.75
N GLU A 61 -11.28 7.36 1.18
CA GLU A 61 -10.94 6.04 1.70
C GLU A 61 -9.45 5.72 1.52
N ILE A 62 -8.87 6.12 0.38
CA ILE A 62 -7.43 5.96 0.14
C ILE A 62 -6.63 6.78 1.16
N SER A 63 -7.01 8.04 1.38
CA SER A 63 -6.41 8.90 2.42
C SER A 63 -6.47 8.24 3.80
N ALA A 64 -7.65 7.74 4.20
CA ALA A 64 -7.85 7.08 5.48
C ALA A 64 -7.04 5.79 5.63
N ILE A 65 -6.91 4.98 4.57
CA ILE A 65 -6.10 3.75 4.59
C ILE A 65 -4.62 4.08 4.74
N ILE A 66 -4.10 5.07 4.01
CA ILE A 66 -2.69 5.48 4.11
C ILE A 66 -2.39 6.00 5.52
N ALA A 67 -3.26 6.85 6.07
CA ALA A 67 -3.13 7.33 7.44
C ALA A 67 -3.18 6.18 8.45
N PHE A 68 -4.09 5.22 8.29
CA PHE A 68 -4.19 4.04 9.16
C PHE A 68 -2.90 3.20 9.13
N ILE A 69 -2.39 2.86 7.95
CA ILE A 69 -1.18 2.04 7.78
C ILE A 69 0.03 2.72 8.45
N THR A 70 0.24 3.99 8.15
CA THR A 70 1.40 4.75 8.64
C THR A 70 1.30 5.05 10.13
N ASN A 71 0.11 5.34 10.66
CA ASN A 71 -0.11 5.49 12.09
C ASN A 71 0.04 4.16 12.87
N THR A 72 -0.23 3.02 12.24
CA THR A 72 -0.19 1.72 12.94
C THR A 72 1.23 1.15 13.01
N TRP A 73 2.03 1.33 11.95
CA TRP A 73 3.34 0.67 11.83
C TRP A 73 4.50 1.60 11.51
N GLY A 74 4.25 2.86 11.17
CA GLY A 74 5.28 3.87 10.92
C GLY A 74 5.63 4.67 12.16
N ASP A 75 6.74 5.40 12.07
CA ASP A 75 7.17 6.34 13.11
C ASP A 75 6.32 7.63 13.11
N GLU A 76 5.75 7.98 11.96
CA GLU A 76 4.91 9.16 11.77
C GLU A 76 3.68 8.84 10.91
N VAL A 77 2.61 9.61 11.13
CA VAL A 77 1.38 9.52 10.33
C VAL A 77 1.56 10.34 9.05
N LEU A 78 1.41 9.70 7.90
CA LEU A 78 1.33 10.42 6.63
C LEU A 78 -0.10 10.88 6.38
N LEU A 79 -0.28 12.20 6.38
CA LEU A 79 -1.53 12.83 5.96
C LEU A 79 -1.48 13.08 4.45
N VAL A 80 -2.41 12.47 3.73
CA VAL A 80 -2.59 12.65 2.28
C VAL A 80 -3.95 13.29 2.05
N SER A 81 -3.99 14.41 1.32
CA SER A 81 -5.26 15.06 0.98
C SER A 81 -5.99 14.36 -0.16
N GLU A 82 -7.31 14.56 -0.25
CA GLU A 82 -8.10 14.02 -1.37
C GLU A 82 -7.65 14.64 -2.71
N GLU A 83 -7.21 15.90 -2.71
CA GLU A 83 -6.67 16.58 -3.89
C GLU A 83 -5.35 15.97 -4.37
N GLU A 84 -4.46 15.56 -3.46
CA GLU A 84 -3.22 14.87 -3.82
C GLU A 84 -3.49 13.52 -4.49
N ILE A 85 -4.47 12.77 -3.98
CA ILE A 85 -4.87 11.48 -4.55
C ILE A 85 -5.53 11.68 -5.90
N LYS A 86 -6.45 12.65 -6.00
CA LYS A 86 -7.12 12.99 -7.25
C LYS A 86 -6.15 13.42 -8.34
N ALA A 87 -5.07 14.14 -7.99
CA ALA A 87 -4.04 14.55 -8.94
C ALA A 87 -3.17 13.39 -9.45
N ALA A 88 -3.16 12.25 -8.73
CA ALA A 88 -2.39 11.06 -9.07
C ALA A 88 -3.19 9.99 -9.82
N ARG A 89 -4.49 10.19 -10.06
CA ARG A 89 -5.37 9.28 -10.81
C ARG A 89 -5.30 9.43 -12.32
#